data_AF-A0A946ZIY8-F1
#
_entry.id   AF-A0A946ZIY8-F1
#
_cell.length_a   1.000
_cell.length_b   1.000
_cell.length_c   1.000
_cell.angle_alpha   90.00
_cell.angle_beta   90.00
_cell.angle_gamma   90.00
#
_symmetry.space_group_name_H-M   'P 1'
#
loop_
_entity.id
_entity.type
_entity.pdbx_description
1 polymer ?
#
loop_
_entity_poly.entity_id
_entity_poly.type
_entity_poly.pdbx_seq_one_letter_code
_entity_poly.pdbx_strand_id
1 'polypeptide(L)'
;MKKSLIFLYGILSYVVFLASFLYAVGFVGELLVPKDINSGATSGMMESIVINLLLLSVFAVQHSIMARPAFKKRWTKIIDPAMERSTFVLLTSLILFLIFWQWRPMTDVIWNIEGESFVLIIEIFFWLGWVIVLLSTFMINHFHLFGLDQVWNRL
;
A
#
# COMPACT_ATOMS: atom_id res chain seq x y z
N MET A 1 25.93 10.10 6.46
CA MET A 1 25.17 9.36 7.49
C MET A 1 25.91 8.07 7.83
N LYS A 2 25.84 7.57 9.07
CA LYS A 2 26.44 6.27 9.40
C LYS A 2 25.69 5.16 8.64
N LYS A 3 26.42 4.26 7.98
CA LYS A 3 25.86 3.17 7.15
C LYS A 3 24.80 2.32 7.88
N SER A 4 25.00 2.10 9.19
CA SER A 4 24.05 1.41 10.06
C SER A 4 22.68 2.09 10.17
N LEU A 5 22.61 3.43 10.10
CA LEU A 5 21.34 4.16 10.13
C LEU A 5 20.54 3.98 8.84
N ILE A 6 21.24 3.92 7.69
CA ILE A 6 20.62 3.64 6.39
C ILE A 6 20.03 2.23 6.42
N PHE A 7 20.76 1.26 6.98
CA PHE A 7 20.29 -0.11 7.19
C PHE A 7 19.04 -0.22 8.05
N LEU A 8 19.06 0.39 9.24
CA LEU A 8 17.90 0.40 10.12
C LEU A 8 16.67 1.06 9.46
N TYR A 9 16.89 2.14 8.71
CA TYR A 9 15.84 2.82 7.96
C TYR A 9 15.21 1.91 6.89
N GLY A 10 16.02 1.15 6.16
CA GLY A 10 15.54 0.18 5.17
C GLY A 10 14.65 -0.89 5.79
N ILE A 11 15.09 -1.48 6.92
CA ILE A 11 14.31 -2.48 7.66
C ILE A 11 13.00 -1.89 8.16
N LEU A 12 13.03 -0.71 8.78
CA LEU A 12 11.83 -0.05 9.29
C LEU A 12 10.83 0.18 8.15
N SER A 13 11.31 0.68 7.01
CA SER A 13 10.47 0.92 5.82
C SER A 13 9.81 -0.37 5.32
N TYR A 14 10.56 -1.48 5.32
CA TYR A 14 10.04 -2.79 4.95
C TYR A 14 8.96 -3.30 5.92
N VAL A 15 9.19 -3.17 7.23
CA VAL A 15 8.20 -3.58 8.26
C VAL A 15 6.92 -2.76 8.13
N VAL A 16 7.03 -1.45 7.93
CA VAL A 16 5.88 -0.56 7.72
C VAL A 16 5.14 -0.95 6.43
N PHE A 17 5.86 -1.31 5.37
CA PHE A 17 5.25 -1.86 4.17
C PHE A 17 4.48 -3.15 4.43
N LEU A 18 5.10 -4.13 5.07
CA LEU A 18 4.45 -5.41 5.35
C LEU A 18 3.19 -5.21 6.20
N ALA A 19 3.26 -4.34 7.21
CA ALA A 19 2.09 -3.97 8.01
C ALA A 19 0.99 -3.33 7.16
N SER A 20 1.32 -2.35 6.30
CA SER A 20 0.34 -1.71 5.43
C SER A 20 -0.28 -2.67 4.41
N PHE A 21 0.51 -3.61 3.88
CA PHE A 21 0.07 -4.61 2.92
C PHE A 21 -0.89 -5.62 3.57
N LEU A 22 -0.53 -6.19 4.71
CA LEU A 22 -1.39 -7.10 5.45
C LEU A 22 -2.67 -6.40 5.93
N TYR A 23 -2.56 -5.15 6.38
CA TYR A 23 -3.73 -4.34 6.72
C TYR A 23 -4.62 -4.13 5.49
N ALA A 24 -4.07 -3.93 4.29
CA ALA A 24 -4.86 -3.79 3.06
C ALA A 24 -5.70 -5.04 2.76
N VAL A 25 -5.13 -6.25 2.97
CA VAL A 25 -5.86 -7.52 2.83
C VAL A 25 -7.05 -7.55 3.78
N GLY A 26 -6.82 -7.24 5.06
CA GLY A 26 -7.89 -7.21 6.06
C GLY A 26 -8.90 -6.09 5.85
N PHE A 27 -8.45 -4.93 5.38
CA PHE A 27 -9.29 -3.76 5.11
C PHE A 27 -10.29 -4.02 4.00
N VAL A 28 -9.85 -4.63 2.89
CA VAL A 28 -10.72 -4.97 1.75
C VAL A 28 -11.52 -6.24 2.02
N GLY A 29 -10.92 -7.22 2.70
CA GLY A 29 -11.57 -8.50 2.99
C GLY A 29 -12.48 -8.51 4.21
N GLU A 30 -12.55 -7.42 4.98
CA GLU A 30 -13.31 -7.32 6.24
C GLU A 30 -12.81 -8.34 7.29
N LEU A 31 -11.49 -8.56 7.35
CA LEU A 31 -10.86 -9.57 8.20
C LEU A 31 -9.88 -8.97 9.20
N LEU A 32 -10.08 -9.27 10.49
CA LEU A 32 -9.07 -9.12 11.56
C LEU A 32 -8.39 -7.75 11.63
N VAL A 33 -9.09 -6.67 11.26
CA VAL A 33 -8.64 -5.28 11.37
C VAL A 33 -9.67 -4.45 12.14
N PRO A 34 -9.24 -3.42 12.89
CA PRO A 34 -10.16 -2.59 13.68
C PRO A 34 -11.02 -1.64 12.82
N LYS A 35 -10.57 -1.31 11.61
CA LYS A 35 -11.32 -0.53 10.62
C LYS A 35 -11.12 -1.17 9.25
N ASP A 36 -12.19 -1.70 8.68
CA ASP A 36 -12.28 -2.19 7.30
C ASP A 36 -12.90 -1.14 6.35
N ILE A 37 -13.14 -1.52 5.10
CA ILE A 37 -13.69 -0.68 4.03
C ILE A 37 -15.12 -0.21 4.29
N ASN A 38 -15.90 -0.96 5.08
CA ASN A 38 -17.29 -0.67 5.45
C ASN A 38 -17.40 0.02 6.82
N SER A 39 -16.32 0.04 7.59
CA SER A 39 -16.24 0.62 8.92
C SER A 39 -16.13 2.15 8.92
N GLY A 40 -16.95 2.81 9.73
CA GLY A 40 -16.83 4.24 10.04
C GLY A 40 -18.15 4.99 10.06
N ALA A 41 -18.10 6.29 10.32
CA ALA A 41 -19.27 7.15 10.25
C ALA A 41 -19.71 7.28 8.78
N THR A 42 -20.97 6.96 8.52
CA THR A 42 -21.62 7.19 7.24
C THR A 42 -21.78 8.69 7.01
N SER A 43 -21.12 9.20 5.98
CA SER A 43 -21.31 10.56 5.45
C SER A 43 -22.28 10.52 4.26
N GLY A 44 -22.71 11.69 3.77
CA GLY A 44 -23.51 11.73 2.54
C GLY A 44 -22.74 11.15 1.35
N MET A 45 -23.42 10.47 0.42
CA MET A 45 -22.77 9.75 -0.69
C MET A 45 -21.77 10.62 -1.48
N MET A 46 -22.15 11.86 -1.82
CA MET A 46 -21.26 12.79 -2.53
C MET A 46 -20.02 13.19 -1.71
N GLU A 47 -20.17 13.34 -0.40
CA GLU A 47 -19.04 13.62 0.50
C GLU A 47 -18.08 12.42 0.53
N SER A 48 -18.61 11.20 0.68
CA SER A 48 -17.80 9.97 0.67
C SER A 48 -17.03 9.82 -0.65
N ILE A 49 -17.69 10.04 -1.79
CA ILE A 49 -17.05 10.00 -3.12
C ILE A 49 -15.91 11.01 -3.20
N VAL A 50 -16.14 12.27 -2.84
CA VAL A 50 -15.12 13.32 -2.95
C VAL A 50 -13.93 13.01 -2.05
N ILE A 51 -14.16 12.64 -0.79
CA ILE A 51 -13.08 12.32 0.16
C ILE A 51 -12.28 11.11 -0.33
N ASN A 52 -12.94 10.03 -0.72
CA ASN A 52 -12.26 8.82 -1.18
C ASN A 52 -11.47 9.08 -2.48
N LEU A 53 -12.03 9.84 -3.43
CA LEU A 53 -11.31 10.24 -4.65
C LEU A 53 -10.09 11.10 -4.34
N LEU A 54 -10.18 12.03 -3.40
CA LEU A 54 -9.02 12.83 -2.97
C LEU A 54 -7.94 11.96 -2.34
N LEU A 55 -8.32 11.05 -1.42
CA LEU A 55 -7.39 10.10 -0.78
C LEU A 55 -6.67 9.22 -1.81
N LEU A 56 -7.43 8.63 -2.75
CA LEU A 56 -6.87 7.83 -3.84
C LEU A 56 -6.00 8.67 -4.78
N SER A 57 -6.38 9.92 -5.03
CA SER A 57 -5.58 10.84 -5.86
C SER A 57 -4.24 11.18 -5.21
N VAL A 58 -4.21 11.40 -3.89
CA VAL A 58 -2.95 11.63 -3.16
C VAL A 58 -2.02 10.43 -3.32
N PHE A 59 -2.53 9.21 -3.17
CA PHE A 59 -1.77 7.99 -3.40
C PHE A 59 -1.28 7.88 -4.86
N ALA A 60 -2.19 8.03 -5.82
CA ALA A 60 -1.87 7.90 -7.24
C ALA A 60 -0.82 8.93 -7.69
N VAL A 61 -0.97 10.19 -7.26
CA VAL A 61 -0.04 11.29 -7.58
C VAL A 61 1.32 11.05 -6.93
N GLN A 62 1.38 10.75 -5.63
CA GLN A 62 2.65 10.50 -4.95
C GLN A 62 3.38 9.31 -5.58
N HIS A 63 2.71 8.17 -5.73
CA HIS A 63 3.29 6.96 -6.29
C HIS A 63 3.79 7.17 -7.73
N SER A 64 2.98 7.86 -8.55
CA SER A 64 3.33 8.14 -9.95
C SER A 64 4.50 9.11 -10.08
N ILE A 65 4.51 10.20 -9.32
CA ILE A 65 5.58 11.20 -9.38
C ILE A 65 6.90 10.59 -8.94
N MET A 66 6.91 9.88 -7.80
CA MET A 66 8.15 9.30 -7.29
C MET A 66 8.68 8.15 -8.15
N ALA A 67 7.81 7.51 -8.95
CA ALA A 67 8.23 6.52 -9.94
C ALA A 67 8.93 7.16 -11.16
N ARG A 68 8.74 8.46 -11.45
CA ARG A 68 9.31 9.12 -12.63
C ARG A 68 10.83 9.29 -12.54
N PRO A 69 11.59 9.01 -13.61
CA PRO A 69 13.05 9.18 -13.63
C PRO A 69 13.52 10.59 -13.29
N ALA A 70 12.77 11.62 -13.71
CA ALA A 70 13.12 13.01 -13.45
C ALA A 70 13.05 13.35 -11.95
N PHE A 71 12.07 12.81 -11.22
CA PHE A 71 11.97 12.98 -9.78
C PHE A 71 13.14 12.27 -9.10
N LYS A 72 13.39 11.01 -9.43
CA LYS A 72 14.48 10.21 -8.86
C LYS A 72 15.85 10.89 -8.99
N LYS A 73 16.16 11.43 -10.17
CA LYS A 73 17.41 12.18 -10.42
C LYS A 73 17.57 13.44 -9.57
N ARG A 74 16.47 14.09 -9.17
CA ARG A 74 16.50 15.27 -8.29
C ARG A 74 16.55 14.84 -6.84
N TRP A 75 15.78 13.83 -6.48
CA TRP A 75 15.65 13.33 -5.12
C TRP A 75 16.95 12.71 -4.58
N THR A 76 17.67 11.96 -5.41
CA THR A 76 18.99 11.37 -5.07
C THR A 76 20.12 12.39 -4.91
N LYS A 77 19.88 13.67 -5.22
CA LYS A 77 20.80 14.77 -4.85
C LYS A 77 20.61 15.23 -3.40
N ILE A 78 19.45 14.95 -2.81
CA ILE A 78 19.07 15.37 -1.46
C ILE A 78 19.31 14.22 -0.48
N ILE A 79 18.85 13.02 -0.85
CA ILE A 79 18.99 11.82 -0.03
C ILE A 79 20.04 10.87 -0.62
N ASP A 80 20.55 9.98 0.23
CA ASP A 80 21.45 8.92 -0.20
C ASP A 80 20.76 8.02 -1.25
N PRO A 81 21.39 7.73 -2.41
CA PRO A 81 20.81 6.88 -3.44
C PRO A 81 20.35 5.50 -2.94
N ALA A 82 21.00 4.93 -1.92
CA ALA A 82 20.58 3.65 -1.35
C ALA A 82 19.24 3.75 -0.59
N MET A 83 18.88 4.94 -0.09
CA MET A 83 17.62 5.17 0.64
C MET A 83 16.44 5.47 -0.28
N GLU A 84 16.67 5.78 -1.56
CA GLU A 84 15.62 6.23 -2.49
C GLU A 84 14.43 5.28 -2.49
N ARG A 85 14.70 3.98 -2.62
CA ARG A 85 13.66 2.97 -2.74
C ARG A 85 12.94 2.71 -1.43
N SER A 86 13.67 2.60 -0.32
CA SER A 86 13.04 2.46 1.01
C SER A 86 12.19 3.68 1.36
N THR A 87 12.63 4.88 0.96
CA THR A 87 11.86 6.12 1.15
C THR A 87 10.57 6.11 0.33
N PHE A 88 10.65 5.68 -0.93
CA PHE A 88 9.46 5.49 -1.78
C PHE A 88 8.46 4.56 -1.12
N VAL A 89 8.92 3.40 -0.65
CA VAL A 89 8.10 2.37 -0.01
C VAL A 89 7.46 2.92 1.26
N LEU A 90 8.24 3.54 2.14
CA LEU A 90 7.75 4.12 3.40
C LEU A 90 6.66 5.16 3.15
N LEU A 91 6.90 6.14 2.27
CA LEU A 91 5.92 7.19 1.99
C LEU A 91 4.63 6.63 1.39
N THR A 92 4.75 5.67 0.49
CA THR A 92 3.59 4.98 -0.10
C THR A 92 2.78 4.24 0.98
N SER A 93 3.45 3.53 1.89
CA SER A 93 2.80 2.83 2.99
C SER A 93 2.14 3.77 4.01
N LEU A 94 2.74 4.92 4.31
CA LEU A 94 2.12 5.93 5.16
C LEU A 94 0.86 6.53 4.52
N ILE A 95 0.85 6.74 3.21
CA ILE A 95 -0.34 7.19 2.49
C ILE A 95 -1.41 6.09 2.47
N LEU A 96 -1.03 4.81 2.35
CA LEU A 96 -1.99 3.71 2.53
C LEU A 96 -2.62 3.73 3.91
N PHE A 97 -1.85 3.92 4.99
CA PHE A 97 -2.42 4.09 6.32
C PHE A 97 -3.35 5.30 6.43
N LEU A 98 -3.01 6.41 5.77
CA LEU A 98 -3.89 7.57 5.70
C LEU A 98 -5.22 7.23 4.99
N ILE A 99 -5.16 6.48 3.88
CA ILE A 99 -6.35 5.98 3.18
C ILE A 99 -7.18 5.13 4.14
N PHE A 100 -6.60 4.09 4.75
CA PHE A 100 -7.33 3.21 5.66
C PHE A 100 -7.98 3.97 6.81
N TRP A 101 -7.30 4.99 7.33
CA TRP A 101 -7.81 5.79 8.44
C TRP A 101 -8.95 6.72 8.04
N GLN A 102 -8.81 7.43 6.91
CA GLN A 102 -9.76 8.48 6.51
C GLN A 102 -10.82 8.01 5.52
N TRP A 103 -10.79 6.73 5.12
CA TRP A 103 -11.76 6.14 4.22
C TRP A 103 -13.19 6.33 4.74
N ARG A 104 -14.07 6.76 3.84
CA ARG A 104 -15.51 6.91 4.07
C ARG A 104 -16.26 5.72 3.49
N PRO A 105 -16.99 4.95 4.31
CA PRO A 105 -17.71 3.79 3.81
C PRO A 105 -18.84 4.23 2.85
N MET A 106 -19.04 3.44 1.81
CA MET A 106 -20.12 3.59 0.82
C MET A 106 -20.90 2.27 0.81
N THR A 107 -21.84 2.12 1.75
CA THR A 107 -22.53 0.85 2.05
C THR A 107 -23.74 0.59 1.15
N ASP A 108 -24.04 1.49 0.21
CA ASP A 108 -25.12 1.30 -0.74
C ASP A 108 -24.81 0.10 -1.65
N VAL A 109 -25.76 -0.83 -1.74
CA VAL A 109 -25.60 -2.06 -2.52
C VAL A 109 -25.73 -1.75 -4.01
N ILE A 110 -24.63 -1.88 -4.76
CA ILE A 110 -24.61 -1.68 -6.23
C ILE A 110 -25.03 -2.96 -6.96
N TRP A 111 -24.63 -4.12 -6.43
CA TRP A 111 -24.96 -5.43 -6.97
C TRP A 111 -25.04 -6.43 -5.81
N ASN A 112 -25.90 -7.43 -5.96
CA ASN A 112 -26.10 -8.50 -4.98
C ASN A 112 -25.99 -9.85 -5.68
N ILE A 113 -25.31 -10.81 -5.06
CA ILE A 113 -25.22 -12.18 -5.56
C ILE A 113 -25.70 -13.11 -4.45
N GLU A 114 -26.58 -14.03 -4.82
CA GLU A 114 -27.15 -15.04 -3.92
C GLU A 114 -26.64 -16.43 -4.29
N GLY A 115 -26.43 -17.28 -3.28
CA GLY A 115 -26.00 -18.67 -3.44
C GLY A 115 -24.54 -18.91 -3.03
N GLU A 116 -24.34 -19.91 -2.18
CA GLU A 116 -23.04 -20.24 -1.57
C GLU A 116 -21.94 -20.51 -2.62
N SER A 117 -22.28 -21.14 -3.75
CA SER A 117 -21.30 -21.44 -4.81
C SER A 117 -20.73 -20.19 -5.46
N PHE A 118 -21.54 -19.17 -5.71
CA PHE A 118 -21.07 -17.93 -6.34
C PHE A 118 -20.23 -17.08 -5.39
N VAL A 119 -20.61 -17.03 -4.11
CA VAL A 119 -19.83 -16.38 -3.06
C VAL A 119 -18.44 -17.03 -2.97
N LEU A 120 -18.39 -18.36 -2.90
CA LEU A 120 -17.12 -19.10 -2.83
C LEU A 120 -16.22 -18.84 -4.05
N ILE A 121 -16.79 -18.76 -5.26
CA ILE A 121 -16.02 -18.43 -6.46
C ILE A 121 -15.37 -17.04 -6.32
N ILE A 122 -16.11 -16.04 -5.85
CA ILE A 122 -15.61 -14.68 -5.66
C ILE A 122 -14.52 -14.64 -4.59
N GLU A 123 -14.71 -15.35 -3.49
CA GLU A 123 -13.69 -15.48 -2.43
C GLU A 123 -12.41 -16.14 -2.93
N ILE A 124 -12.51 -17.18 -3.76
CA ILE A 124 -11.34 -17.81 -4.41
C ILE A 124 -10.60 -16.78 -5.25
N PHE A 125 -11.30 -16.01 -6.10
CA PHE A 125 -10.67 -14.97 -6.91
C PHE A 125 -10.03 -13.88 -6.07
N PHE A 126 -10.66 -13.48 -4.96
CA PHE A 126 -10.12 -12.53 -4.00
C PHE A 126 -8.77 -13.02 -3.43
N TRP A 127 -8.73 -14.24 -2.88
CA TRP A 127 -7.50 -14.79 -2.31
C TRP A 127 -6.43 -15.06 -3.35
N LEU A 128 -6.82 -15.55 -4.53
CA LEU A 128 -5.91 -15.77 -5.64
C LEU A 128 -5.23 -14.47 -6.07
N GLY A 129 -5.97 -13.36 -6.12
CA GLY A 129 -5.43 -12.04 -6.42
C GLY A 129 -4.32 -11.63 -5.45
N TRP A 130 -4.54 -11.77 -4.14
CA TRP A 130 -3.54 -11.46 -3.12
C TRP A 130 -2.30 -12.36 -3.20
N VAL A 131 -2.49 -13.67 -3.43
CA VAL A 131 -1.40 -14.61 -3.62
C VAL A 131 -0.57 -14.24 -4.86
N ILE A 132 -1.22 -13.90 -5.98
CA ILE A 132 -0.52 -13.47 -7.20
C ILE A 132 0.30 -12.21 -6.93
N VAL A 133 -0.28 -11.20 -6.26
CA VAL A 133 0.44 -9.97 -5.91
C VAL A 133 1.67 -10.29 -5.06
N LEU A 134 1.53 -11.13 -4.04
CA LEU A 134 2.63 -11.54 -3.18
C LEU A 134 3.72 -12.28 -3.98
N LEU A 135 3.37 -13.32 -4.74
CA LEU A 135 4.31 -14.11 -5.53
C LEU A 135 5.03 -13.26 -6.59
N SER A 136 4.33 -12.30 -7.21
CA SER A 136 4.92 -11.39 -8.19
C SER A 136 6.08 -10.58 -7.61
N THR A 137 6.03 -10.23 -6.31
CA THR A 137 7.16 -9.54 -5.67
C THR A 137 8.41 -10.42 -5.59
N PHE A 138 8.24 -11.72 -5.35
CA PHE A 138 9.36 -12.68 -5.30
C PHE A 138 9.93 -12.97 -6.69
N MET A 139 9.08 -13.03 -7.72
CA MET A 139 9.52 -13.27 -9.11
C MET A 139 10.46 -12.17 -9.65
N ILE A 140 10.33 -10.93 -9.15
CA ILE A 140 11.19 -9.81 -9.58
C ILE A 140 12.50 -9.75 -8.78
N ASN A 141 12.55 -10.34 -7.58
CA ASN A 141 13.44 -10.08 -6.44
C ASN A 141 12.80 -9.13 -5.40
N HIS A 142 12.21 -9.75 -4.37
CA HIS A 142 11.44 -9.10 -3.30
C HIS A 142 12.27 -8.07 -2.52
N PHE A 143 13.48 -8.44 -2.08
CA PHE A 143 14.31 -7.55 -1.27
C PHE A 143 14.87 -6.38 -2.08
N HIS A 144 15.20 -6.61 -3.35
CA HIS A 144 15.53 -5.53 -4.28
C HIS A 144 14.33 -4.60 -4.51
N LEU A 145 13.11 -5.15 -4.62
CA LEU A 145 11.87 -4.40 -4.85
C LEU A 145 11.57 -3.40 -3.71
N PHE A 146 11.89 -3.75 -2.47
CA PHE A 146 11.67 -2.90 -1.30
C PHE A 146 12.90 -2.12 -0.82
N GLY A 147 14.02 -2.22 -1.55
CA GLY A 147 15.24 -1.45 -1.31
C GLY A 147 16.18 -2.03 -0.26
N LEU A 148 15.89 -3.21 0.29
CA LEU A 148 16.73 -3.85 1.31
C LEU A 148 18.11 -4.24 0.75
N ASP A 149 18.19 -4.72 -0.49
CA ASP A 149 19.47 -5.07 -1.14
C ASP A 149 20.38 -3.83 -1.31
N GLN A 150 19.78 -2.69 -1.68
CA GLN A 150 20.50 -1.44 -1.96
C GLN A 150 21.12 -0.86 -0.69
N VAL A 151 20.38 -1.01 0.41
CA VAL A 151 20.82 -0.58 1.72
C VAL A 151 21.83 -1.57 2.32
N TRP A 152 21.61 -2.88 2.15
CA TRP A 152 22.54 -3.94 2.59
C TRP A 152 23.92 -3.81 1.93
N ASN A 153 23.96 -3.60 0.61
CA ASN A 153 25.21 -3.43 -0.14
C ASN A 153 25.99 -2.15 0.25
N ARG A 154 25.40 -1.26 1.05
CA ARG A 154 26.03 -0.02 1.51
C ARG A 154 26.57 -0.10 2.95
N LEU A 155 26.31 -1.19 3.69
CA LEU A 155 27.03 -1.53 4.93
C LEU A 155 28.54 -1.66 4.69
#